data_AF-A0A3B0W8Q6-F1
#
_entry.id   AF-A0A3B0W8Q6-F1
#
_cell.length_a   1.000
_cell.length_b   1.000
_cell.length_c   1.000
_cell.angle_alpha   90.00
_cell.angle_beta   90.00
_cell.angle_gamma   90.00
#
_symmetry.space_group_name_H-M   'P 1'
#
loop_
_entity.id
_entity.type
_entity.pdbx_description
1 polymer ?
#
loop_
_entity_poly.entity_id
_entity_poly.type
_entity_poly.pdbx_seq_one_letter_code
_entity_poly.pdbx_strand_id
1 'polypeptide(L)'
;MRQNQHGFTILELAIVFTLIGIVSVGAISLFSEQRTHALWQESDEKLQLVKAALLKHAEFNKFLPCPDTDDDGLENREADGRCKVVEGKVPFDDLNLPLANVQDSWGNTFVYIINHNANKVANITNCPVDSACFFNNMTLPAFDFSTLPVMGDSGVENLTVCNATPCSEASSGATLIADSAIVVLLALNENGTVTEELASEEAENKDGDLFFIQRRYSKAPYFDDLTVVISGNELKKRTDIQVVQNTVTAPNVVRNGNNANNLGQDNMTGGAGHNIQTKAVDTWDFDQQSFDFGSENAGETVTLTFDAEVIGGWEDGSRYSNGVQHTQDQFKVGINGDLPNSNTIDAEGMEDFIDSQEILETFTYDDPSNNNSTGYNNNASWKEYAEYDVVLDENGQVSVNFMVGSTHQSEVVNISNVIVALYNLPPSVPPLPDVKPVSNVNMGGL
;
A
#
# COMPACT_ATOMS: atom_id res chain seq x y z
N MET A 1 22.40 17.71 -74.08
CA MET A 1 22.80 18.19 -72.73
C MET A 1 23.31 17.00 -71.96
N ARG A 2 24.63 16.90 -71.72
CA ARG A 2 25.23 15.83 -70.92
C ARG A 2 25.33 16.36 -69.50
N GLN A 3 24.55 15.82 -68.58
CA GLN A 3 24.71 16.10 -67.15
C GLN A 3 25.96 15.38 -66.66
N ASN A 4 26.94 16.13 -66.14
CA ASN A 4 28.05 15.55 -65.41
C ASN A 4 27.49 14.98 -64.10
N GLN A 5 27.51 13.66 -63.98
CA GLN A 5 27.24 13.01 -62.69
C GLN A 5 28.44 13.28 -61.78
N HIS A 6 28.27 14.19 -60.84
CA HIS A 6 29.20 14.37 -59.74
C HIS A 6 29.08 13.12 -58.84
N GLY A 7 30.07 12.23 -58.91
CA GLY A 7 30.18 11.11 -57.99
C GLY A 7 30.55 11.59 -56.59
N PHE A 8 29.97 10.97 -55.57
CA PHE A 8 30.27 11.25 -54.16
C PHE A 8 31.76 11.10 -53.87
N THR A 9 32.32 12.05 -53.12
CA THR A 9 33.73 12.01 -52.74
C THR A 9 33.95 11.01 -51.60
N ILE A 10 35.10 10.34 -51.57
CA ILE A 10 35.49 9.45 -50.45
C ILE A 10 35.46 10.21 -49.11
N LEU A 11 35.74 11.52 -49.14
CA LEU A 11 35.70 12.39 -47.98
C LEU A 11 34.28 12.57 -47.42
N GLU A 12 33.27 12.79 -48.28
CA GLU A 12 31.87 12.89 -47.84
C GLU A 12 31.38 11.58 -47.21
N LEU A 13 31.75 10.43 -47.80
CA LEU A 13 31.41 9.13 -47.23
C LEU A 13 32.07 8.92 -45.85
N ALA A 14 33.32 9.36 -45.68
CA ALA A 14 34.05 9.27 -44.41
C ALA A 14 33.43 10.18 -43.32
N ILE A 15 33.00 11.39 -43.68
CA ILE A 15 32.30 12.29 -42.76
C ILE A 15 30.95 11.70 -42.34
N VAL A 16 30.19 11.14 -43.28
CA VAL A 16 28.89 10.50 -43.00
C VAL A 16 29.07 9.30 -42.05
N PHE A 17 30.04 8.43 -42.29
CA PHE A 17 30.30 7.30 -41.37
C PHE A 17 30.78 7.74 -39.99
N THR A 18 31.55 8.83 -39.91
CA THR A 18 31.95 9.41 -38.62
C THR A 18 30.73 9.93 -37.85
N LEU A 19 29.83 10.64 -38.53
CA LEU A 19 28.58 11.13 -37.93
C LEU A 19 27.67 9.97 -37.49
N ILE A 20 27.51 8.95 -38.33
CA ILE A 20 26.73 7.75 -37.99
C ILE A 20 27.35 7.03 -36.79
N GLY A 21 28.68 6.91 -36.73
CA GLY A 21 29.38 6.29 -35.60
C GLY A 21 29.11 7.02 -34.28
N ILE A 22 29.19 8.35 -34.28
CA ILE A 22 28.93 9.18 -33.10
C ILE A 22 27.46 9.03 -32.65
N VAL A 23 26.51 9.12 -33.59
CA VAL A 23 25.08 8.96 -33.29
C VAL A 23 24.75 7.55 -32.78
N SER A 24 25.39 6.52 -33.36
CA SER A 24 25.14 5.12 -32.97
C SER A 24 25.60 4.82 -31.55
N VAL A 25 26.74 5.37 -31.11
CA VAL A 25 27.21 5.20 -29.73
C VAL A 25 26.26 5.85 -28.72
N GLY A 26 25.75 7.04 -29.01
CA GLY A 26 24.77 7.72 -28.13
C GLY A 26 23.39 7.04 -28.10
N ALA A 27 22.97 6.39 -29.19
CA ALA A 27 21.70 5.67 -29.25
C ALA A 27 21.70 4.39 -28.40
N ILE A 28 22.82 3.67 -28.34
CA ILE A 28 22.94 2.41 -27.59
C ILE A 28 22.81 2.64 -26.08
N SER A 29 23.42 3.71 -25.54
CA SER A 29 23.35 4.00 -24.09
C SER A 29 21.96 4.43 -23.63
N LEU A 30 21.21 5.20 -24.44
CA LEU A 30 19.83 5.56 -24.11
C LEU A 30 18.89 4.35 -24.12
N PHE A 31 19.11 3.40 -25.03
CA PHE A 31 18.30 2.20 -25.15
C PHE A 31 18.48 1.25 -23.96
N SER A 32 19.69 1.14 -23.40
CA SER A 32 19.94 0.31 -22.21
C SER A 32 19.24 0.85 -20.96
N GLU A 33 19.17 2.18 -20.77
CA GLU A 33 18.46 2.77 -19.63
C GLU A 33 16.96 2.54 -19.71
N GLN A 34 16.37 2.74 -20.89
CA GLN A 34 14.94 2.51 -21.09
C GLN A 34 14.56 1.05 -20.83
N ARG A 35 15.42 0.11 -21.25
CA ARG A 35 15.22 -1.30 -20.96
C ARG A 35 15.29 -1.59 -19.46
N THR A 36 16.30 -1.07 -18.77
CA THR A 36 16.49 -1.28 -17.32
C THR A 36 15.28 -0.75 -16.54
N HIS A 37 14.83 0.46 -16.87
CA HIS A 37 13.64 1.05 -16.27
C HIS A 37 12.36 0.22 -16.56
N ALA A 38 12.21 -0.33 -17.76
CA ALA A 38 11.08 -1.20 -18.08
C ALA A 38 11.09 -2.51 -17.28
N LEU A 39 12.27 -3.12 -17.09
CA LEU A 39 12.42 -4.32 -16.26
C LEU A 39 12.14 -4.03 -14.77
N TRP A 40 12.56 -2.85 -14.29
CA TRP A 40 12.27 -2.39 -12.93
C TRP A 40 10.76 -2.21 -12.72
N GLN A 41 10.06 -1.55 -13.66
CA GLN A 41 8.60 -1.40 -13.60
C GLN A 41 7.86 -2.74 -13.66
N GLU A 42 8.31 -3.68 -14.50
CA GLU A 42 7.73 -5.03 -14.55
C GLU A 42 7.91 -5.78 -13.22
N SER A 43 9.03 -5.56 -12.53
CA SER A 43 9.29 -6.17 -11.22
C SER A 43 8.35 -5.61 -10.14
N ASP A 44 8.07 -4.29 -10.18
CA ASP A 44 7.07 -3.65 -9.32
C ASP A 44 5.67 -4.23 -9.55
N GLU A 45 5.23 -4.36 -10.81
CA GLU A 45 3.92 -4.96 -11.14
C GLU A 45 3.79 -6.41 -10.62
N LYS A 46 4.87 -7.19 -10.71
CA LYS A 46 4.91 -8.56 -10.16
C LYS A 46 4.90 -8.59 -8.64
N LEU A 47 5.59 -7.67 -7.97
CA LEU A 47 5.53 -7.53 -6.50
C LEU A 47 4.10 -7.22 -6.03
N GLN A 48 3.40 -6.31 -6.72
CA GLN A 48 2.00 -5.98 -6.41
C GLN A 48 1.07 -7.20 -6.61
N LEU A 49 1.30 -7.99 -7.67
CA LEU A 49 0.58 -9.26 -7.87
C LEU A 49 0.78 -10.23 -6.70
N VAL A 50 2.02 -10.37 -6.21
CA VAL A 50 2.32 -11.24 -5.06
C VAL A 50 1.66 -10.72 -3.79
N LYS A 51 1.71 -9.41 -3.53
CA LYS A 51 0.98 -8.78 -2.43
C LYS A 51 -0.52 -9.12 -2.49
N ALA A 52 -1.15 -8.94 -3.65
CA ALA A 52 -2.56 -9.25 -3.84
C ALA A 52 -2.86 -10.74 -3.59
N ALA A 53 -1.96 -11.65 -3.98
CA ALA A 53 -2.12 -13.08 -3.72
C ALA A 53 -1.99 -13.43 -2.23
N LEU A 54 -1.05 -12.80 -1.51
CA LEU A 54 -0.90 -12.97 -0.06
C LEU A 54 -2.13 -12.46 0.70
N LEU A 55 -2.62 -11.28 0.36
CA LEU A 55 -3.86 -10.73 0.91
C LEU A 55 -5.04 -11.69 0.65
N LYS A 56 -5.15 -12.24 -0.56
CA LYS A 56 -6.20 -13.20 -0.92
C LYS A 56 -6.05 -14.53 -0.18
N HIS A 57 -4.83 -15.00 0.04
CA HIS A 57 -4.55 -16.17 0.86
C HIS A 57 -5.01 -15.95 2.30
N ALA A 58 -4.66 -14.81 2.91
CA ALA A 58 -5.11 -14.46 4.25
C ALA A 58 -6.64 -14.32 4.34
N GLU A 59 -7.28 -13.78 3.30
CA GLU A 59 -8.74 -13.68 3.21
C GLU A 59 -9.41 -15.06 3.27
N PHE A 60 -8.92 -16.05 2.53
CA PHE A 60 -9.52 -17.38 2.48
C PHE A 60 -9.10 -18.28 3.63
N ASN A 61 -7.82 -18.28 3.98
CA ASN A 61 -7.24 -19.20 4.95
C ASN A 61 -7.25 -18.65 6.39
N LYS A 62 -7.47 -17.34 6.56
CA LYS A 62 -7.48 -16.64 7.86
C LYS A 62 -6.13 -16.65 8.58
N PHE A 63 -5.05 -16.83 7.83
CA PHE A 63 -3.66 -16.65 8.23
C PHE A 63 -2.81 -16.35 6.99
N LEU A 64 -1.64 -15.73 7.16
CA LEU A 64 -0.61 -15.56 6.14
C LEU A 64 0.35 -16.76 6.12
N PRO A 65 0.80 -17.21 4.95
CA PRO A 65 1.74 -18.31 4.87
C PRO A 65 3.11 -17.93 5.43
N CYS A 66 3.91 -18.92 5.84
CA CYS A 66 5.30 -18.70 6.24
C CYS A 66 6.24 -18.68 5.02
N PRO A 67 7.43 -18.06 5.13
CA PRO A 67 8.43 -18.09 4.07
C PRO A 67 8.83 -19.51 3.65
N ASP A 68 9.05 -19.67 2.36
CA ASP A 68 9.70 -20.85 1.76
C ASP A 68 11.22 -20.74 1.97
N THR A 69 11.83 -21.82 2.47
CA THR A 69 13.27 -21.91 2.76
C THR A 69 13.99 -23.03 2.02
N ASP A 70 13.26 -23.84 1.26
CA ASP A 70 13.80 -25.00 0.52
C ASP A 70 13.45 -25.01 -0.98
N ASP A 71 12.87 -23.92 -1.48
CA ASP A 71 12.61 -23.64 -2.90
C ASP A 71 11.63 -24.63 -3.55
N ASP A 72 10.78 -25.28 -2.74
CA ASP A 72 9.76 -26.20 -3.23
C ASP A 72 8.43 -25.49 -3.56
N GLY A 73 8.34 -24.19 -3.28
CA GLY A 73 7.17 -23.36 -3.52
C GLY A 73 6.15 -23.40 -2.39
N LEU A 74 6.37 -24.17 -1.33
CA LEU A 74 5.48 -24.31 -0.19
C LEU A 74 6.00 -23.55 1.03
N GLU A 75 5.08 -23.13 1.88
CA GLU A 75 5.42 -22.52 3.15
C GLU A 75 6.18 -23.50 4.05
N ASN A 76 7.12 -22.97 4.84
CA ASN A 76 7.81 -23.79 5.83
C ASN A 76 7.42 -23.41 7.25
N ARG A 77 6.61 -24.28 7.86
CA ARG A 77 6.22 -24.25 9.27
C ARG A 77 6.83 -25.39 10.05
N GLU A 78 7.01 -25.13 11.33
CA GLU A 78 7.37 -26.15 12.31
C GLU A 78 6.10 -26.90 12.76
N ALA A 79 6.30 -28.06 13.40
CA ALA A 79 5.18 -28.90 13.84
C ALA A 79 4.23 -28.23 14.87
N ASP A 80 4.70 -27.17 15.53
CA ASP A 80 3.96 -26.35 16.49
C ASP A 80 3.34 -25.09 15.85
N GLY A 81 3.29 -25.00 14.52
CA GLY A 81 2.58 -23.97 13.75
C GLY A 81 3.36 -22.66 13.48
N ARG A 82 4.48 -22.43 14.18
CA ARG A 82 5.32 -21.24 13.97
C ARG A 82 6.07 -21.31 12.65
N CYS A 83 6.42 -20.16 12.09
CA CYS A 83 7.27 -20.10 10.91
C CYS A 83 8.68 -20.62 11.22
N LYS A 84 9.26 -21.37 10.30
CA LYS A 84 10.63 -21.89 10.45
C LYS A 84 11.66 -20.76 10.49
N VAL A 85 11.45 -19.73 9.68
CA VAL A 85 12.23 -18.49 9.60
C VAL A 85 11.30 -17.29 9.43
N VAL A 86 11.86 -16.09 9.53
CA VAL A 86 11.13 -14.80 9.36
C VAL A 86 11.44 -14.11 8.03
N GLU A 87 12.44 -14.61 7.33
CA GLU A 87 12.85 -14.16 6.00
C GLU A 87 13.13 -15.38 5.14
N GLY A 88 12.56 -15.41 3.94
CA GLY A 88 12.77 -16.47 2.96
C GLY A 88 12.20 -16.05 1.61
N LYS A 89 11.77 -17.01 0.80
CA LYS A 89 11.13 -16.75 -0.49
C LYS A 89 9.61 -16.81 -0.38
N VAL A 90 8.96 -16.23 -1.38
CA VAL A 90 7.50 -16.31 -1.52
C VAL A 90 7.08 -17.77 -1.78
N PRO A 91 6.17 -18.34 -0.97
CA PRO A 91 5.64 -19.69 -1.16
C PRO A 91 4.64 -19.72 -2.32
N PHE A 92 5.14 -19.72 -3.55
CA PHE A 92 4.34 -19.47 -4.76
C PHE A 92 3.28 -20.53 -5.05
N ASP A 93 3.52 -21.80 -4.70
CA ASP A 93 2.54 -22.88 -4.91
C ASP A 93 1.36 -22.75 -3.93
N ASP A 94 1.59 -22.35 -2.67
CA ASP A 94 0.51 -22.04 -1.70
C ASP A 94 -0.29 -20.79 -2.08
N LEU A 95 0.32 -19.88 -2.83
CA LEU A 95 -0.35 -18.73 -3.43
C LEU A 95 -0.99 -19.04 -4.79
N ASN A 96 -0.82 -20.27 -5.29
CA ASN A 96 -1.27 -20.70 -6.60
C ASN A 96 -0.80 -19.76 -7.73
N LEU A 97 0.44 -19.30 -7.62
CA LEU A 97 1.14 -18.47 -8.60
C LEU A 97 2.21 -19.29 -9.31
N PRO A 98 2.46 -19.07 -10.61
CA PRO A 98 3.61 -19.66 -11.26
C PRO A 98 4.90 -19.01 -10.76
N LEU A 99 6.01 -19.78 -10.70
CA LEU A 99 7.33 -19.29 -10.31
C LEU A 99 7.73 -17.99 -11.03
N ALA A 100 7.39 -17.85 -12.32
CA ALA A 100 7.72 -16.67 -13.12
C ALA A 100 7.06 -15.37 -12.62
N ASN A 101 5.97 -15.46 -11.84
CA ASN A 101 5.27 -14.31 -11.27
C ASN A 101 5.81 -13.91 -9.89
N VAL A 102 6.64 -14.74 -9.27
CA VAL A 102 7.33 -14.46 -8.00
C VAL A 102 8.82 -14.17 -8.19
N GLN A 103 9.23 -13.96 -9.44
CA GLN A 103 10.59 -13.58 -9.81
C GLN A 103 10.59 -12.17 -10.39
N ASP A 104 11.59 -11.38 -10.00
CA ASP A 104 11.86 -10.10 -10.64
C ASP A 104 12.29 -10.30 -12.11
N SER A 105 12.43 -9.21 -12.84
CA SER A 105 12.78 -9.23 -14.26
C SER A 105 14.22 -9.65 -14.55
N TRP A 106 15.04 -9.88 -13.51
CA TRP A 106 16.39 -10.44 -13.58
C TRP A 106 16.45 -11.91 -13.14
N GLY A 107 15.33 -12.48 -12.71
CA GLY A 107 15.17 -13.88 -12.34
C GLY A 107 15.48 -14.19 -10.87
N ASN A 108 15.65 -13.18 -10.02
CA ASN A 108 15.71 -13.41 -8.57
C ASN A 108 14.30 -13.60 -8.04
N THR A 109 14.10 -14.61 -7.20
CA THR A 109 12.82 -14.78 -6.49
C THR A 109 12.67 -13.67 -5.45
N PHE A 110 11.47 -13.11 -5.33
CA PHE A 110 11.19 -12.10 -4.31
C PHE A 110 11.44 -12.64 -2.91
N VAL A 111 12.05 -11.80 -2.09
CA VAL A 111 12.26 -12.06 -0.66
C VAL A 111 10.97 -11.71 0.07
N TYR A 112 10.53 -12.61 0.93
CA TYR A 112 9.33 -12.50 1.74
C TYR A 112 9.77 -12.43 3.21
N ILE A 113 9.67 -11.22 3.77
CA ILE A 113 9.99 -10.92 5.16
C ILE A 113 8.69 -10.73 5.92
N ILE A 114 8.59 -11.34 7.08
CA ILE A 114 7.41 -11.33 7.94
C ILE A 114 7.75 -10.79 9.33
N ASN A 115 6.73 -10.47 10.14
CA ASN A 115 6.92 -10.12 11.55
C ASN A 115 7.90 -11.08 12.27
N HIS A 116 8.93 -10.54 12.92
CA HIS A 116 10.03 -11.35 13.46
C HIS A 116 9.63 -12.22 14.67
N ASN A 117 8.44 -12.04 15.24
CA ASN A 117 7.89 -12.92 16.27
C ASN A 117 7.10 -14.11 15.70
N ALA A 118 6.84 -14.18 14.40
CA ALA A 118 6.11 -15.28 13.77
C ALA A 118 6.83 -16.65 13.87
N ASN A 119 8.12 -16.65 14.17
CA ASN A 119 8.91 -17.86 14.43
C ASN A 119 8.85 -18.34 15.89
N LYS A 120 8.01 -17.73 16.75
CA LYS A 120 7.82 -18.08 18.17
C LYS A 120 6.38 -18.51 18.42
N VAL A 121 6.19 -19.74 18.90
CA VAL A 121 4.86 -20.30 19.20
C VAL A 121 4.06 -19.46 20.21
N ALA A 122 4.75 -18.86 21.20
CA ALA A 122 4.11 -18.05 22.23
C ALA A 122 3.48 -16.77 21.66
N ASN A 123 4.09 -16.15 20.64
CA ASN A 123 3.61 -14.92 20.03
C ASN A 123 2.49 -15.19 19.02
N ILE A 124 2.66 -16.21 18.16
CA ILE A 124 1.59 -16.55 17.19
C ILE A 124 0.29 -16.99 17.90
N THR A 125 0.35 -17.49 19.14
CA THR A 125 -0.85 -17.91 19.89
C THR A 125 -1.40 -16.86 20.87
N ASN A 126 -0.72 -15.74 21.06
CA ASN A 126 -1.14 -14.68 21.97
C ASN A 126 -2.03 -13.63 21.27
N CYS A 127 -3.16 -14.10 20.77
CA CYS A 127 -4.06 -13.27 19.97
C CYS A 127 -5.18 -12.67 20.82
N PRO A 128 -5.56 -11.40 20.58
CA PRO A 128 -5.14 -10.50 19.48
C PRO A 128 -3.91 -9.61 19.80
N VAL A 129 -3.20 -9.87 20.90
CA VAL A 129 -2.19 -8.94 21.46
C VAL A 129 -0.89 -8.91 20.66
N ASP A 130 -0.50 -9.99 19.97
CA ASP A 130 0.72 -10.03 19.18
C ASP A 130 0.43 -9.90 17.67
N SER A 131 1.21 -9.09 16.95
CA SER A 131 1.15 -9.01 15.48
C SER A 131 1.53 -10.32 14.79
N ALA A 132 2.25 -11.21 15.47
CA ALA A 132 2.52 -12.56 14.99
C ALA A 132 1.24 -13.40 14.75
N CYS A 133 0.09 -12.98 15.29
CA CYS A 133 -1.20 -13.64 15.10
C CYS A 133 -1.64 -13.77 13.65
N PHE A 134 -1.19 -12.87 12.76
CA PHE A 134 -1.45 -13.01 11.32
C PHE A 134 -0.92 -14.32 10.74
N PHE A 135 0.04 -14.97 11.39
CA PHE A 135 0.68 -16.21 10.94
C PHE A 135 0.19 -17.46 11.69
N ASN A 136 -0.83 -17.39 12.53
CA ASN A 136 -1.27 -18.55 13.29
C ASN A 136 -2.30 -19.38 12.52
N ASN A 137 -1.89 -20.59 12.12
CA ASN A 137 -2.73 -21.54 11.41
C ASN A 137 -3.43 -22.58 12.33
N MET A 138 -3.23 -22.50 13.64
CA MET A 138 -3.73 -23.50 14.60
C MET A 138 -5.12 -23.15 15.12
N THR A 139 -5.37 -21.87 15.42
CA THR A 139 -6.64 -21.39 15.97
C THR A 139 -7.21 -20.32 15.06
N LEU A 140 -8.14 -20.70 14.17
CA LEU A 140 -8.67 -19.80 13.15
C LEU A 140 -10.08 -19.27 13.49
N PRO A 141 -10.40 -17.99 13.19
CA PRO A 141 -9.47 -16.96 12.72
C PRO A 141 -8.53 -16.53 13.86
N ALA A 142 -7.24 -16.40 13.56
CA ALA A 142 -6.26 -16.02 14.58
C ALA A 142 -6.10 -14.52 14.76
N PHE A 143 -6.64 -13.74 13.82
CA PHE A 143 -6.64 -12.28 13.87
C PHE A 143 -8.03 -11.73 13.56
N ASP A 144 -8.28 -10.53 14.06
CA ASP A 144 -9.48 -9.73 13.86
C ASP A 144 -9.11 -8.23 13.88
N PHE A 145 -10.11 -7.36 13.86
CA PHE A 145 -9.89 -5.91 13.88
C PHE A 145 -9.09 -5.40 15.09
N SER A 146 -9.08 -6.14 16.20
CA SER A 146 -8.34 -5.79 17.42
C SER A 146 -6.90 -6.31 17.43
N THR A 147 -6.48 -7.07 16.42
CA THR A 147 -5.11 -7.61 16.34
C THR A 147 -4.09 -6.52 16.07
N LEU A 148 -3.00 -6.45 16.84
CA LEU A 148 -1.96 -5.44 16.60
C LEU A 148 -1.30 -5.62 15.22
N PRO A 149 -0.86 -4.55 14.53
CA PRO A 149 -0.88 -3.15 14.96
C PRO A 149 -2.29 -2.57 14.88
N VAL A 150 -2.73 -1.87 15.92
CA VAL A 150 -3.95 -1.04 15.90
C VAL A 150 -3.55 0.37 16.26
N MET A 151 -4.36 1.34 15.87
CA MET A 151 -3.99 2.73 16.10
C MET A 151 -3.68 3.01 17.60
N GLY A 152 -2.45 3.46 17.89
CA GLY A 152 -1.89 3.65 19.24
C GLY A 152 -0.93 2.57 19.74
N ASP A 153 -1.03 1.36 19.18
CA ASP A 153 -0.14 0.25 19.49
C ASP A 153 0.34 -0.40 18.19
N SER A 154 1.55 -0.01 17.80
CA SER A 154 2.29 -0.55 16.66
C SER A 154 2.60 -2.03 16.78
N GLY A 155 2.36 -2.67 17.92
CA GLY A 155 2.83 -4.02 18.19
C GLY A 155 4.35 -4.07 18.28
N VAL A 156 4.88 -5.29 18.24
CA VAL A 156 6.32 -5.56 18.39
C VAL A 156 6.83 -6.39 17.22
N GLU A 157 8.11 -6.18 16.87
CA GLU A 157 8.80 -6.95 15.82
C GLU A 157 8.13 -6.85 14.44
N ASN A 158 7.39 -5.77 14.21
CA ASN A 158 6.90 -5.37 12.89
C ASN A 158 8.00 -4.66 12.11
N LEU A 159 7.81 -4.59 10.80
CA LEU A 159 8.81 -4.12 9.83
C LEU A 159 8.58 -2.64 9.53
N THR A 160 9.66 -1.91 9.27
CA THR A 160 9.63 -0.47 8.99
C THR A 160 10.35 -0.17 7.69
N VAL A 161 9.76 0.66 6.83
CA VAL A 161 10.35 1.09 5.55
C VAL A 161 10.58 2.59 5.58
N CYS A 162 11.80 3.03 5.32
CA CYS A 162 12.19 4.44 5.23
C CYS A 162 12.52 4.87 3.80
N ASN A 163 12.51 6.18 3.54
CA ASN A 163 12.89 6.75 2.24
C ASN A 163 14.39 7.10 2.09
N ALA A 164 15.18 6.90 3.14
CA ALA A 164 16.61 7.17 3.18
C ALA A 164 17.27 6.51 4.40
N THR A 165 18.58 6.28 4.31
CA THR A 165 19.41 5.83 5.45
C THR A 165 19.86 6.99 6.35
N PRO A 166 20.05 6.78 7.67
CA PRO A 166 19.80 5.52 8.38
C PRO A 166 18.31 5.27 8.58
N CYS A 167 17.85 4.03 8.40
CA CYS A 167 16.55 3.59 8.89
C CYS A 167 16.77 2.90 10.23
N SER A 168 15.97 3.23 11.24
CA SER A 168 16.13 2.71 12.59
C SER A 168 14.90 3.01 13.43
N GLU A 169 14.86 2.51 14.67
CA GLU A 169 13.85 2.86 15.67
C GLU A 169 13.75 4.37 15.94
N ALA A 170 14.78 5.16 15.60
CA ALA A 170 14.77 6.61 15.75
C ALA A 170 14.15 7.35 14.55
N SER A 171 13.86 6.65 13.46
CA SER A 171 13.24 7.23 12.26
C SER A 171 11.79 7.62 12.55
N SER A 172 11.40 8.83 12.15
CA SER A 172 10.04 9.34 12.38
C SER A 172 9.63 10.37 11.33
N GLY A 173 8.33 10.68 11.26
CA GLY A 173 7.78 11.69 10.35
C GLY A 173 8.13 11.41 8.89
N ALA A 174 8.46 12.45 8.12
CA ALA A 174 8.69 12.39 6.67
C ALA A 174 9.77 11.39 6.18
N THR A 175 10.58 10.79 7.05
CA THR A 175 11.55 9.75 6.69
C THR A 175 10.91 8.37 6.56
N LEU A 176 9.79 8.11 7.23
CA LEU A 176 9.06 6.83 7.17
C LEU A 176 8.16 6.78 5.93
N ILE A 177 8.23 5.67 5.19
CA ILE A 177 7.30 5.31 4.11
C ILE A 177 6.19 4.43 4.65
N ALA A 178 6.57 3.40 5.41
CA ALA A 178 5.64 2.53 6.10
C ALA A 178 6.19 2.24 7.49
N ASP A 179 5.31 2.19 8.47
CA ASP A 179 5.65 1.80 9.82
C ASP A 179 4.72 0.68 10.27
N SER A 180 5.23 -0.19 11.15
CA SER A 180 4.47 -1.33 11.68
C SER A 180 3.92 -2.28 10.62
N ALA A 181 4.64 -2.50 9.51
CA ALA A 181 4.23 -3.45 8.48
C ALA A 181 4.35 -4.90 8.99
N ILE A 182 3.40 -5.75 8.58
CA ILE A 182 3.40 -7.18 8.94
C ILE A 182 4.29 -7.98 8.00
N VAL A 183 4.36 -7.54 6.74
CA VAL A 183 5.17 -8.14 5.67
C VAL A 183 5.88 -7.05 4.91
N VAL A 184 7.12 -7.32 4.52
CA VAL A 184 7.84 -6.63 3.44
C VAL A 184 8.15 -7.67 2.36
N LEU A 185 7.72 -7.38 1.13
CA LEU A 185 8.16 -8.05 -0.07
C LEU A 185 9.29 -7.24 -0.68
N LEU A 186 10.38 -7.89 -1.03
CA LEU A 186 11.56 -7.22 -1.57
C LEU A 186 11.99 -7.88 -2.89
N ALA A 187 12.10 -7.06 -3.94
CA ALA A 187 12.78 -7.43 -5.18
C ALA A 187 14.16 -6.78 -5.20
N LEU A 188 15.18 -7.61 -5.34
CA LEU A 188 16.58 -7.18 -5.33
C LEU A 188 17.13 -6.84 -6.74
N ASN A 189 16.32 -7.07 -7.78
CA ASN A 189 16.55 -6.62 -9.15
C ASN A 189 17.98 -6.91 -9.70
N GLU A 190 18.57 -5.99 -10.46
CA GLU A 190 19.77 -6.20 -11.28
C GLU A 190 20.96 -6.72 -10.47
N ASN A 191 21.13 -6.24 -9.24
CA ASN A 191 22.26 -6.61 -8.38
C ASN A 191 21.89 -7.63 -7.29
N GLY A 192 20.75 -8.33 -7.39
CA GLY A 192 20.26 -9.15 -6.29
C GLY A 192 21.20 -10.24 -5.80
N THR A 193 22.06 -10.76 -6.69
CA THR A 193 23.10 -11.75 -6.35
C THR A 193 24.35 -11.18 -5.69
N VAL A 194 24.51 -9.85 -5.66
CA VAL A 194 25.64 -9.15 -5.07
C VAL A 194 25.46 -9.08 -3.54
N THR A 195 26.51 -9.43 -2.81
CA THR A 195 26.52 -9.52 -1.33
C THR A 195 27.61 -8.67 -0.68
N GLU A 196 28.52 -8.09 -1.46
CA GLU A 196 29.59 -7.19 -1.00
C GLU A 196 29.61 -5.92 -1.85
N GLU A 197 30.12 -4.81 -1.30
CA GLU A 197 30.24 -3.52 -2.00
C GLU A 197 28.92 -2.88 -2.48
N LEU A 198 27.79 -3.26 -1.89
CA LEU A 198 26.50 -2.60 -2.12
C LEU A 198 26.52 -1.15 -1.64
N ALA A 199 25.71 -0.31 -2.28
CA ALA A 199 25.42 1.02 -1.74
C ALA A 199 24.78 0.87 -0.35
N SER A 200 24.99 1.83 0.55
CA SER A 200 24.49 1.72 1.93
C SER A 200 22.99 1.46 2.02
N GLU A 201 22.21 1.97 1.07
CA GLU A 201 20.76 1.82 1.00
C GLU A 201 20.34 0.41 0.56
N GLU A 202 21.07 -0.22 -0.35
CA GLU A 202 20.83 -1.61 -0.78
C GLU A 202 21.40 -2.62 0.22
N ALA A 203 22.45 -2.22 0.94
CA ALA A 203 23.00 -3.00 2.03
C ALA A 203 22.01 -3.12 3.20
N GLU A 204 21.26 -2.05 3.50
CA GLU A 204 20.19 -2.08 4.51
C GLU A 204 19.16 -3.17 4.16
N ASN A 205 18.69 -3.20 2.91
CA ASN A 205 17.68 -4.18 2.48
C ASN A 205 18.15 -5.65 2.55
N LYS A 206 19.42 -5.92 2.88
CA LYS A 206 20.01 -7.27 2.97
C LYS A 206 20.69 -7.57 4.30
N ASP A 207 20.55 -6.73 5.32
CA ASP A 207 21.24 -6.93 6.60
C ASP A 207 20.50 -7.85 7.60
N GLY A 208 19.23 -8.16 7.31
CA GLY A 208 18.41 -9.11 8.04
C GLY A 208 17.79 -8.55 9.33
N ASP A 209 17.66 -7.22 9.44
CA ASP A 209 16.95 -6.58 10.53
C ASP A 209 15.50 -6.17 10.17
N LEU A 210 14.88 -5.29 10.96
CA LEU A 210 13.48 -4.87 10.81
C LEU A 210 13.30 -3.67 9.87
N PHE A 211 14.39 -3.09 9.39
CA PHE A 211 14.43 -1.80 8.71
C PHE A 211 14.81 -1.95 7.25
N PHE A 212 14.04 -1.29 6.39
CA PHE A 212 14.21 -1.37 4.94
C PHE A 212 14.20 0.02 4.33
N ILE A 213 14.77 0.14 3.14
CA ILE A 213 14.82 1.37 2.35
C ILE A 213 14.03 1.20 1.06
N GLN A 214 13.20 2.19 0.77
CA GLN A 214 12.56 2.33 -0.54
C GLN A 214 12.88 3.69 -1.15
N ARG A 215 13.41 3.67 -2.37
CA ARG A 215 13.71 4.86 -3.16
C ARG A 215 13.35 4.66 -4.61
N ARG A 216 13.44 5.74 -5.39
CA ARG A 216 13.39 5.65 -6.84
C ARG A 216 14.71 5.10 -7.36
N TYR A 217 14.64 4.37 -8.47
CA TYR A 217 15.80 3.93 -9.22
C TYR A 217 16.86 5.03 -9.35
N SER A 218 18.10 4.70 -9.02
CA SER A 218 19.25 5.61 -9.09
C SER A 218 20.51 4.86 -9.50
N LYS A 219 21.42 5.55 -10.21
CA LYS A 219 22.74 5.01 -10.57
C LYS A 219 23.88 5.50 -9.69
N ALA A 220 23.66 6.59 -8.94
CA ALA A 220 24.68 7.18 -8.07
C ALA A 220 24.01 7.99 -6.94
N PRO A 221 23.95 7.46 -5.70
CA PRO A 221 24.28 6.08 -5.34
C PRO A 221 23.41 5.08 -6.11
N TYR A 222 23.93 3.89 -6.40
CA TYR A 222 23.16 2.86 -7.09
C TYR A 222 22.07 2.35 -6.15
N PHE A 223 20.85 2.26 -6.66
CA PHE A 223 19.69 1.72 -5.94
C PHE A 223 18.68 1.27 -6.97
N ASP A 224 18.39 -0.01 -7.02
CA ASP A 224 17.35 -0.57 -7.87
C ASP A 224 16.37 -1.49 -7.15
N ASP A 225 16.59 -1.78 -5.86
CA ASP A 225 15.65 -2.52 -5.03
C ASP A 225 14.22 -1.94 -5.05
N LEU A 226 13.24 -2.83 -4.85
CA LEU A 226 11.83 -2.48 -4.68
C LEU A 226 11.27 -3.17 -3.44
N THR A 227 10.64 -2.41 -2.56
CA THR A 227 9.87 -2.92 -1.44
C THR A 227 8.37 -2.69 -1.62
N VAL A 228 7.56 -3.68 -1.28
CA VAL A 228 6.10 -3.57 -1.16
C VAL A 228 5.69 -4.10 0.21
N VAL A 229 4.91 -3.33 0.95
CA VAL A 229 4.49 -3.68 2.32
C VAL A 229 3.07 -4.24 2.36
N ILE A 230 2.80 -5.08 3.36
CA ILE A 230 1.43 -5.41 3.78
C ILE A 230 1.25 -4.93 5.22
N SER A 231 0.33 -4.00 5.44
CA SER A 231 -0.01 -3.52 6.77
C SER A 231 -0.98 -4.46 7.49
N GLY A 232 -1.07 -4.33 8.81
CA GLY A 232 -2.07 -5.05 9.60
C GLY A 232 -3.50 -4.70 9.19
N ASN A 233 -3.74 -3.46 8.78
CA ASN A 233 -5.09 -3.01 8.40
C ASN A 233 -5.54 -3.59 7.06
N GLU A 234 -4.63 -3.73 6.09
CA GLU A 234 -4.94 -4.42 4.83
C GLU A 234 -5.40 -5.87 5.07
N LEU A 235 -4.80 -6.55 6.06
CA LEU A 235 -5.18 -7.92 6.42
C LEU A 235 -6.51 -8.00 7.16
N LYS A 236 -6.81 -7.03 8.03
CA LYS A 236 -8.08 -6.99 8.78
C LYS A 236 -9.27 -6.62 7.92
N LYS A 237 -9.05 -5.90 6.82
CA LYS A 237 -10.09 -5.25 6.02
C LYS A 237 -11.16 -6.17 5.41
N ARG A 238 -10.97 -7.50 5.35
CA ARG A 238 -11.90 -8.41 4.62
C ARG A 238 -12.11 -9.79 5.23
N THR A 239 -12.92 -9.87 6.27
CA THR A 239 -13.65 -11.10 6.60
C THR A 239 -15.05 -11.19 6.00
N ASP A 240 -15.57 -10.12 5.38
CA ASP A 240 -16.83 -10.13 4.64
C ASP A 240 -16.63 -10.08 3.12
N ILE A 241 -17.36 -10.97 2.46
CA ILE A 241 -17.23 -11.35 1.05
C ILE A 241 -17.53 -10.16 0.14
N GLN A 242 -16.50 -9.61 -0.50
CA GLN A 242 -16.66 -9.02 -1.83
C GLN A 242 -15.79 -9.79 -2.82
N VAL A 243 -16.42 -10.28 -3.89
CA VAL A 243 -15.74 -10.97 -4.98
C VAL A 243 -14.96 -9.93 -5.77
N VAL A 244 -13.72 -9.65 -5.35
CA VAL A 244 -12.76 -8.98 -6.21
C VAL A 244 -12.28 -10.00 -7.24
N GLN A 245 -12.66 -9.77 -8.50
CA GLN A 245 -11.97 -10.37 -9.63
C GLN A 245 -10.56 -9.79 -9.67
N ASN A 246 -9.60 -10.45 -9.01
CA ASN A 246 -8.18 -10.15 -9.15
C ASN A 246 -7.70 -10.57 -10.55
N THR A 247 -8.09 -9.80 -11.56
CA THR A 247 -7.33 -9.72 -12.81
C THR A 247 -6.43 -8.50 -12.69
N VAL A 248 -5.11 -8.71 -12.65
CA VAL A 248 -4.10 -7.65 -12.81
C VAL A 248 -4.39 -6.95 -14.12
N THR A 249 -5.14 -5.87 -14.04
CA THR A 249 -5.56 -5.05 -15.16
C THR A 249 -5.15 -3.65 -14.77
N ALA A 250 -4.32 -3.01 -15.59
CA ALA A 250 -4.02 -1.60 -15.38
C ALA A 250 -5.34 -0.83 -15.28
N PRO A 251 -5.48 0.12 -14.33
CA PRO A 251 -6.71 0.85 -14.16
C PRO A 251 -7.06 1.58 -15.46
N ASN A 252 -8.30 1.42 -15.91
CA ASN A 252 -8.75 2.02 -17.17
C ASN A 252 -8.93 3.53 -17.01
N VAL A 253 -9.27 3.99 -15.81
CA VAL A 253 -9.39 5.40 -15.46
C VAL A 253 -8.85 5.62 -14.06
N VAL A 254 -7.93 6.57 -13.90
CA VAL A 254 -7.37 7.00 -12.61
C VAL A 254 -7.72 8.47 -12.38
N ARG A 255 -8.23 8.79 -11.19
CA ARG A 255 -8.46 10.15 -10.71
C ARG A 255 -7.59 10.40 -9.48
N ASN A 256 -6.85 11.50 -9.49
CA ASN A 256 -6.05 11.91 -8.34
C ASN A 256 -6.84 12.94 -7.53
N GLY A 257 -6.86 12.78 -6.22
CA GLY A 257 -7.36 13.75 -5.27
C GLY A 257 -6.31 14.80 -4.91
N ASN A 258 -6.70 15.69 -4.01
CA ASN A 258 -5.83 16.71 -3.43
C ASN A 258 -5.30 16.25 -2.07
N ASN A 259 -4.16 16.80 -1.66
CA ASN A 259 -3.68 16.63 -0.29
C ASN A 259 -4.50 17.51 0.66
N ALA A 260 -4.91 16.95 1.79
CA ALA A 260 -5.52 17.69 2.89
C ALA A 260 -4.53 17.74 4.04
N ASN A 261 -3.95 18.91 4.31
CA ASN A 261 -2.93 19.05 5.35
C ASN A 261 -3.53 19.70 6.59
N ASN A 262 -3.04 19.27 7.75
CA ASN A 262 -3.37 19.84 9.05
C ASN A 262 -4.87 19.82 9.39
N LEU A 263 -5.60 18.78 8.96
CA LEU A 263 -6.98 18.59 9.36
C LEU A 263 -7.03 18.46 10.88
N GLY A 264 -7.73 19.38 11.55
CA GLY A 264 -7.75 19.53 13.01
C GLY A 264 -6.97 20.73 13.56
N GLN A 265 -6.24 21.51 12.74
CA GLN A 265 -5.40 22.63 13.22
C GLN A 265 -6.09 24.00 13.30
N ASP A 266 -6.92 24.39 12.33
CA ASP A 266 -7.39 25.77 12.15
C ASP A 266 -8.91 25.97 12.26
N ASN A 267 -9.29 26.92 13.13
CA ASN A 267 -10.64 27.28 13.63
C ASN A 267 -11.68 27.78 12.59
N MET A 268 -11.85 27.17 11.42
CA MET A 268 -13.09 27.34 10.62
C MET A 268 -14.10 26.23 10.91
N THR A 269 -13.63 25.02 11.20
CA THR A 269 -14.32 23.97 11.95
C THR A 269 -13.28 22.92 12.25
N GLY A 270 -12.94 22.70 13.51
CA GLY A 270 -11.82 21.84 13.87
C GLY A 270 -10.61 22.62 14.38
N GLY A 271 -9.91 22.00 15.34
CA GLY A 271 -9.12 22.68 16.36
C GLY A 271 -9.85 22.82 17.70
N ALA A 272 -10.67 21.85 18.13
CA ALA A 272 -11.37 21.87 19.42
C ALA A 272 -10.45 21.54 20.61
N GLY A 273 -9.33 22.22 20.65
CA GLY A 273 -8.62 22.51 21.88
C GLY A 273 -9.36 23.45 22.80
N HIS A 274 -10.45 23.03 23.45
CA HIS A 274 -10.64 23.57 24.81
C HIS A 274 -9.53 23.06 25.75
N ASN A 275 -8.76 22.03 25.32
CA ASN A 275 -7.66 21.42 26.07
C ASN A 275 -8.19 20.84 27.40
N ILE A 276 -9.32 20.12 27.30
CA ILE A 276 -10.03 19.50 28.44
C ILE A 276 -10.43 18.10 28.01
N GLN A 277 -9.55 17.14 28.27
CA GLN A 277 -9.72 15.72 27.88
C GLN A 277 -11.03 15.08 28.33
N THR A 278 -11.76 15.65 29.28
CA THR A 278 -13.03 15.10 29.79
C THR A 278 -14.28 15.74 29.18
N LYS A 279 -14.12 16.72 28.28
CA LYS A 279 -15.25 17.37 27.61
C LYS A 279 -15.33 16.80 26.19
N ALA A 280 -16.51 16.30 25.82
CA ALA A 280 -16.78 15.65 24.54
C ALA A 280 -16.27 16.45 23.33
N VAL A 281 -15.80 15.73 22.31
CA VAL A 281 -15.46 16.28 21.00
C VAL A 281 -16.73 16.92 20.42
N ASP A 282 -16.79 18.25 20.44
CA ASP A 282 -17.97 19.01 20.03
C ASP A 282 -17.78 19.73 18.67
N THR A 283 -16.64 19.54 18.00
CA THR A 283 -16.37 20.03 16.64
C THR A 283 -15.44 19.11 15.86
N TRP A 284 -15.63 18.99 14.54
CA TRP A 284 -14.73 18.24 13.65
C TRP A 284 -14.31 19.08 12.44
N ASP A 285 -13.09 18.85 11.96
CA ASP A 285 -12.60 19.31 10.67
C ASP A 285 -12.91 18.29 9.58
N PHE A 286 -13.08 18.73 8.34
CA PHE A 286 -13.25 17.81 7.22
C PHE A 286 -12.76 18.34 5.88
N ASP A 287 -12.32 17.44 5.02
CA ASP A 287 -12.00 17.69 3.61
C ASP A 287 -12.86 16.77 2.74
N GLN A 288 -13.71 17.37 1.90
CA GLN A 288 -14.51 16.64 0.92
C GLN A 288 -13.89 16.72 -0.46
N GLN A 289 -13.78 15.58 -1.13
CA GLN A 289 -13.31 15.47 -2.51
C GLN A 289 -14.30 14.65 -3.34
N SER A 290 -14.74 15.19 -4.48
CA SER A 290 -15.67 14.49 -5.37
C SER A 290 -14.98 14.01 -6.65
N PHE A 291 -15.24 12.76 -7.02
CA PHE A 291 -14.67 12.09 -8.17
C PHE A 291 -15.76 11.63 -9.12
N ASP A 292 -15.68 12.07 -10.38
CA ASP A 292 -16.65 11.76 -11.43
C ASP A 292 -16.04 10.80 -12.45
N PHE A 293 -16.66 9.63 -12.58
CA PHE A 293 -16.32 8.59 -13.56
C PHE A 293 -17.34 8.51 -14.70
N GLY A 294 -18.38 9.35 -14.70
CA GLY A 294 -19.43 9.37 -15.70
C GLY A 294 -20.54 8.37 -15.40
N SER A 295 -21.78 8.75 -15.70
CA SER A 295 -22.98 7.96 -15.40
C SER A 295 -23.05 6.62 -16.12
N GLU A 296 -22.24 6.41 -17.14
CA GLU A 296 -22.03 5.10 -17.77
C GLU A 296 -21.38 4.07 -16.83
N ASN A 297 -20.67 4.52 -15.79
CA ASN A 297 -20.01 3.68 -14.79
C ASN A 297 -20.78 3.67 -13.46
N ALA A 298 -22.06 4.11 -13.46
CA ALA A 298 -22.90 4.06 -12.26
C ALA A 298 -23.03 2.61 -11.75
N GLY A 299 -22.81 2.41 -10.44
CA GLY A 299 -22.81 1.09 -9.81
C GLY A 299 -21.56 0.24 -10.05
N GLU A 300 -20.57 0.73 -10.81
CA GLU A 300 -19.26 0.08 -10.89
C GLU A 300 -18.44 0.33 -9.62
N THR A 301 -17.47 -0.55 -9.36
CA THR A 301 -16.58 -0.45 -8.19
C THR A 301 -15.29 0.27 -8.55
N VAL A 302 -14.92 1.27 -7.74
CA VAL A 302 -13.64 1.96 -7.79
C VAL A 302 -12.84 1.69 -6.53
N THR A 303 -11.51 1.69 -6.64
CA THR A 303 -10.61 1.53 -5.50
C THR A 303 -10.08 2.90 -5.10
N LEU A 304 -10.41 3.35 -3.90
CA LEU A 304 -9.88 4.54 -3.22
C LEU A 304 -8.62 4.14 -2.44
N THR A 305 -7.49 4.81 -2.69
CA THR A 305 -6.25 4.67 -1.90
C THR A 305 -5.82 6.04 -1.41
N PHE A 306 -5.22 6.11 -0.21
CA PHE A 306 -4.57 7.32 0.31
C PHE A 306 -3.57 6.98 1.41
N ASP A 307 -2.64 7.89 1.64
CA ASP A 307 -1.77 7.91 2.81
C ASP A 307 -2.31 8.92 3.82
N ALA A 308 -2.34 8.56 5.09
CA ALA A 308 -2.64 9.46 6.20
C ALA A 308 -1.49 9.47 7.23
N GLU A 309 -1.15 10.66 7.72
CA GLU A 309 -0.21 10.85 8.82
C GLU A 309 -0.98 11.55 9.96
N VAL A 310 -1.28 10.80 11.01
CA VAL A 310 -2.00 11.24 12.21
C VAL A 310 -0.96 11.66 13.24
N ILE A 311 -0.98 12.92 13.64
CA ILE A 311 0.03 13.56 14.48
C ILE A 311 -0.61 14.00 15.79
N GLY A 312 0.10 13.85 16.91
CA GLY A 312 -0.32 14.37 18.22
C GLY A 312 -0.61 13.27 19.24
N GLY A 313 -0.88 13.67 20.48
CA GLY A 313 -1.18 12.75 21.57
C GLY A 313 -2.67 12.54 21.73
N TRP A 314 -3.29 11.80 20.80
CA TRP A 314 -4.74 11.62 20.79
C TRP A 314 -5.22 10.82 22.00
N GLU A 315 -6.43 11.12 22.46
CA GLU A 315 -7.11 10.38 23.50
C GLU A 315 -7.94 9.21 22.93
N ASP A 316 -7.88 8.06 23.58
CA ASP A 316 -8.56 6.82 23.16
C ASP A 316 -9.89 6.56 23.89
N GLY A 317 -10.22 7.43 24.85
CA GLY A 317 -11.36 7.31 25.74
C GLY A 317 -11.20 6.29 26.87
N SER A 318 -10.05 5.65 27.08
CA SER A 318 -9.89 4.61 28.12
C SER A 318 -9.65 5.17 29.53
N ARG A 319 -9.22 6.43 29.63
CA ARG A 319 -8.78 7.06 30.87
C ARG A 319 -9.88 7.82 31.59
N TYR A 320 -9.68 8.07 32.88
CA TYR A 320 -10.59 8.86 33.70
C TYR A 320 -9.84 9.95 34.45
N SER A 321 -10.39 11.16 34.45
CA SER A 321 -9.94 12.27 35.29
C SER A 321 -11.11 12.77 36.13
N ASN A 322 -10.93 12.80 37.45
CA ASN A 322 -11.97 13.18 38.41
C ASN A 322 -13.29 12.40 38.27
N GLY A 323 -13.23 11.14 37.83
CA GLY A 323 -14.40 10.27 37.64
C GLY A 323 -15.17 10.50 36.33
N VAL A 324 -14.65 11.35 35.44
CA VAL A 324 -15.17 11.55 34.08
C VAL A 324 -14.22 10.88 33.09
N GLN A 325 -14.78 10.12 32.16
CA GLN A 325 -14.03 9.44 31.10
C GLN A 325 -13.42 10.47 30.15
N HIS A 326 -12.24 10.19 29.64
CA HIS A 326 -11.62 11.01 28.62
C HIS A 326 -12.40 10.89 27.30
N THR A 327 -12.23 11.88 26.44
CA THR A 327 -12.67 11.84 25.05
C THR A 327 -11.94 10.78 24.27
N GLN A 328 -12.56 10.40 23.17
CA GLN A 328 -11.92 9.60 22.15
C GLN A 328 -11.83 10.47 20.91
N ASP A 329 -10.60 10.82 20.53
CA ASP A 329 -10.34 11.53 19.28
C ASP A 329 -10.45 10.53 18.12
N GLN A 330 -10.97 11.01 17.00
CA GLN A 330 -11.39 10.17 15.89
C GLN A 330 -11.05 10.80 14.54
N PHE A 331 -10.41 10.01 13.69
CA PHE A 331 -10.26 10.29 12.27
C PHE A 331 -11.18 9.33 11.52
N LYS A 332 -12.10 9.84 10.71
CA LYS A 332 -13.10 9.05 9.98
C LYS A 332 -12.95 9.27 8.49
N VAL A 333 -13.21 8.22 7.73
CA VAL A 333 -13.32 8.27 6.27
C VAL A 333 -14.74 7.89 5.92
N GLY A 334 -15.49 8.85 5.37
CA GLY A 334 -16.86 8.67 4.91
C GLY A 334 -16.95 8.81 3.41
N ILE A 335 -18.00 8.24 2.82
CA ILE A 335 -18.37 8.49 1.43
C ILE A 335 -19.83 8.90 1.28
N ASN A 336 -20.10 9.66 0.22
CA ASN A 336 -21.42 9.98 -0.31
C ASN A 336 -22.41 10.64 0.68
N GLY A 337 -21.94 11.25 1.76
CA GLY A 337 -22.82 12.01 2.64
C GLY A 337 -22.92 13.50 2.30
N ASP A 338 -23.98 14.11 2.84
CA ASP A 338 -24.39 15.47 2.53
C ASP A 338 -23.38 16.49 3.05
N LEU A 339 -23.04 17.50 2.24
CA LEU A 339 -22.24 18.61 2.75
C LEU A 339 -23.02 19.43 3.77
N PRO A 340 -22.38 19.86 4.87
CA PRO A 340 -22.99 20.81 5.78
C PRO A 340 -23.22 22.15 5.09
N ASN A 341 -24.36 22.77 5.40
CA ASN A 341 -24.77 24.06 4.82
C ASN A 341 -23.92 25.27 5.27
N SER A 342 -22.96 25.06 6.17
CA SER A 342 -22.12 26.08 6.77
C SER A 342 -20.70 25.57 6.86
N ASN A 343 -19.72 26.44 6.61
CA ASN A 343 -18.31 26.19 6.88
C ASN A 343 -18.01 26.05 8.39
N THR A 344 -19.03 26.15 9.25
CA THR A 344 -18.99 25.85 10.67
C THR A 344 -20.16 24.93 11.05
N ILE A 345 -19.89 23.77 11.64
CA ILE A 345 -20.88 22.79 12.14
C ILE A 345 -20.75 22.74 13.67
N ASP A 346 -21.87 22.82 14.39
CA ASP A 346 -21.93 22.57 15.82
C ASP A 346 -22.07 21.07 16.12
N ALA A 347 -22.01 20.66 17.39
CA ALA A 347 -22.05 19.25 17.77
C ALA A 347 -23.28 18.49 17.24
N GLU A 348 -24.44 19.14 17.13
CA GLU A 348 -25.70 18.52 16.66
C GLU A 348 -25.71 18.40 15.13
N GLY A 349 -25.25 19.42 14.39
CA GLY A 349 -25.08 19.32 12.94
C GLY A 349 -24.00 18.33 12.52
N MET A 350 -23.06 17.99 13.42
CA MET A 350 -21.99 17.04 13.17
C MET A 350 -22.49 15.59 13.25
N GLU A 351 -23.36 15.28 14.22
CA GLU A 351 -24.00 13.98 14.28
C GLU A 351 -24.80 13.72 12.99
N ASP A 352 -25.60 14.68 12.55
CA ASP A 352 -26.32 14.60 11.27
C ASP A 352 -25.37 14.47 10.06
N PHE A 353 -24.24 15.18 10.07
CA PHE A 353 -23.24 15.08 9.00
C PHE A 353 -22.61 13.69 8.94
N ILE A 354 -22.15 13.16 10.08
CA ILE A 354 -21.55 11.83 10.16
C ILE A 354 -22.57 10.75 9.79
N ASP A 355 -23.81 10.86 10.28
CA ASP A 355 -24.89 9.90 9.99
C ASP A 355 -25.35 9.93 8.53
N SER A 356 -25.09 11.02 7.80
CA SER A 356 -25.36 11.10 6.36
C SER A 356 -24.32 10.35 5.52
N GLN A 357 -23.15 10.00 6.09
CA GLN A 357 -22.06 9.33 5.38
C GLN A 357 -22.19 7.80 5.48
N GLU A 358 -21.75 7.10 4.44
CA GLU A 358 -21.30 5.71 4.62
C GLU A 358 -19.87 5.74 5.17
N ILE A 359 -19.70 5.39 6.45
CA ILE A 359 -18.39 5.37 7.10
C ILE A 359 -17.62 4.12 6.68
N LEU A 360 -16.53 4.35 5.94
CA LEU A 360 -15.61 3.31 5.51
C LEU A 360 -14.70 2.85 6.66
N GLU A 361 -14.24 3.78 7.50
CA GLU A 361 -13.36 3.49 8.63
C GLU A 361 -13.44 4.58 9.70
N THR A 362 -13.19 4.20 10.96
CA THR A 362 -12.95 5.13 12.07
C THR A 362 -11.65 4.75 12.75
N PHE A 363 -10.66 5.62 12.63
CA PHE A 363 -9.38 5.52 13.31
C PHE A 363 -9.46 6.23 14.68
N THR A 364 -9.11 5.52 15.76
CA THR A 364 -8.90 6.03 17.14
C THR A 364 -7.49 5.73 17.69
N TYR A 365 -6.74 6.70 18.24
CA TYR A 365 -5.32 6.55 18.66
C TYR A 365 -5.20 6.73 20.18
N ASP A 366 -4.46 5.85 20.85
CA ASP A 366 -3.95 6.09 22.22
C ASP A 366 -2.44 6.38 22.11
N ASP A 367 -1.94 7.42 22.78
CA ASP A 367 -0.50 7.55 23.00
C ASP A 367 -0.09 6.81 24.29
N PRO A 368 0.47 5.58 24.22
CA PRO A 368 0.85 4.82 25.40
C PRO A 368 2.03 5.45 26.16
N SER A 369 2.73 6.43 25.58
CA SER A 369 3.89 7.08 26.18
C SER A 369 3.55 8.21 27.18
N ASN A 370 2.29 8.67 27.22
CA ASN A 370 1.86 9.78 28.07
C ASN A 370 1.53 9.37 29.53
N ASN A 371 2.46 8.71 30.22
CA ASN A 371 2.32 8.40 31.65
C ASN A 371 2.42 9.65 32.57
N ASN A 372 2.35 10.87 32.02
CA ASN A 372 2.31 12.13 32.75
C ASN A 372 0.95 12.81 32.52
N SER A 373 0.40 13.43 33.56
CA SER A 373 -0.87 14.14 33.50
C SER A 373 -0.75 15.57 32.93
N THR A 374 0.35 15.92 32.26
CA THR A 374 0.65 17.26 31.73
C THR A 374 1.76 17.20 30.67
N GLY A 375 1.46 16.99 29.37
CA GLY A 375 2.52 17.11 28.36
C GLY A 375 2.20 16.62 26.96
N TYR A 376 1.40 17.39 26.22
CA TYR A 376 1.11 17.28 24.78
C TYR A 376 2.32 17.54 23.85
N ASN A 377 3.49 16.94 24.10
CA ASN A 377 4.70 17.24 23.32
C ASN A 377 5.59 16.01 23.09
N ASN A 378 5.13 15.09 22.25
CA ASN A 378 6.02 14.14 21.60
C ASN A 378 5.55 14.02 20.16
N ASN A 379 6.46 14.19 19.19
CA ASN A 379 6.21 14.13 17.75
C ASN A 379 5.87 12.70 17.28
N ALA A 380 5.02 11.95 18.00
CA ALA A 380 4.51 10.68 17.55
C ALA A 380 3.54 10.95 16.40
N SER A 381 3.88 10.44 15.23
CA SER A 381 3.05 10.46 14.05
C SER A 381 2.76 9.02 13.65
N TRP A 382 1.50 8.62 13.64
CA TRP A 382 1.07 7.36 13.05
C TRP A 382 0.94 7.56 11.53
N LYS A 383 1.54 6.68 10.74
CA LYS A 383 1.35 6.69 9.29
C LYS A 383 0.54 5.50 8.85
N GLU A 384 -0.46 5.76 8.02
CA GLU A 384 -1.41 4.78 7.55
C GLU A 384 -1.49 4.83 6.03
N TYR A 385 -1.47 3.66 5.39
CA TYR A 385 -1.90 3.49 4.02
C TYR A 385 -3.26 2.78 4.03
N ALA A 386 -4.26 3.35 3.36
CA ALA A 386 -5.60 2.78 3.37
C ALA A 386 -6.17 2.64 1.94
N GLU A 387 -6.75 1.48 1.65
CA GLU A 387 -7.32 1.13 0.34
C GLU A 387 -8.76 0.59 0.46
N TYR A 388 -9.78 1.30 -0.04
CA TYR A 388 -11.20 0.88 0.04
C TYR A 388 -11.79 0.66 -1.36
N ASP A 389 -12.55 -0.40 -1.53
CA ASP A 389 -13.41 -0.56 -2.72
C ASP A 389 -14.77 0.11 -2.45
N VAL A 390 -15.15 1.01 -3.35
CA VAL A 390 -16.32 1.87 -3.24
C VAL A 390 -17.18 1.72 -4.48
N VAL A 391 -18.48 1.54 -4.30
CA VAL A 391 -19.44 1.49 -5.41
C VAL A 391 -19.84 2.92 -5.79
N LEU A 392 -19.71 3.26 -7.07
CA LEU A 392 -20.13 4.55 -7.60
C LEU A 392 -21.65 4.72 -7.51
N ASP A 393 -22.08 5.94 -7.23
CA ASP A 393 -23.50 6.29 -7.13
C ASP A 393 -24.25 6.16 -8.47
N GLU A 394 -25.55 6.50 -8.47
CA GLU A 394 -26.40 6.47 -9.67
C GLU A 394 -25.94 7.39 -10.80
N ASN A 395 -25.06 8.34 -10.51
CA ASN A 395 -24.46 9.27 -11.46
C ASN A 395 -23.03 8.87 -11.86
N GLY A 396 -22.51 7.76 -11.35
CA GLY A 396 -21.12 7.33 -11.58
C GLY A 396 -20.10 8.15 -10.79
N GLN A 397 -20.49 8.67 -9.63
CA GLN A 397 -19.69 9.55 -8.79
C GLN A 397 -19.44 8.94 -7.41
N VAL A 398 -18.38 9.40 -6.76
CA VAL A 398 -18.13 9.17 -5.34
C VAL A 398 -17.59 10.46 -4.71
N SER A 399 -18.15 10.85 -3.58
CA SER A 399 -17.62 11.91 -2.73
C SER A 399 -16.95 11.28 -1.52
N VAL A 400 -15.68 11.58 -1.29
CA VAL A 400 -14.88 11.10 -0.15
C VAL A 400 -14.76 12.22 0.85
N ASN A 401 -15.02 11.93 2.12
CA ASN A 401 -14.97 12.86 3.24
C ASN A 401 -13.96 12.35 4.26
N PHE A 402 -12.89 13.11 4.45
CA PHE A 402 -11.92 12.89 5.52
C PHE A 402 -12.30 13.78 6.70
N MET A 403 -12.56 13.21 7.87
CA MET A 403 -13.14 13.94 9.00
C MET A 403 -12.32 13.72 10.27
N VAL A 404 -11.94 14.78 10.98
CA VAL A 404 -11.11 14.72 12.19
C VAL A 404 -11.81 15.41 13.36
N GLY A 405 -12.09 14.67 14.42
CA GLY A 405 -12.59 15.18 15.68
C GLY A 405 -11.56 14.97 16.77
N SER A 406 -10.97 16.04 17.28
CA SER A 406 -9.90 16.00 18.29
C SER A 406 -10.07 17.07 19.37
N THR A 407 -9.46 16.88 20.55
CA THR A 407 -9.54 17.83 21.67
C THR A 407 -8.33 18.74 21.85
N HIS A 408 -7.36 18.74 20.92
CA HIS A 408 -6.21 19.63 20.92
C HIS A 408 -5.79 20.12 19.51
N GLN A 409 -5.30 21.36 19.41
CA GLN A 409 -4.86 22.00 18.14
C GLN A 409 -3.57 21.40 17.53
N SER A 410 -2.95 20.46 18.23
CA SER A 410 -1.75 19.74 17.76
C SER A 410 -2.06 18.30 17.37
N GLU A 411 -3.32 17.88 17.50
CA GLU A 411 -3.83 16.62 16.99
C GLU A 411 -4.36 16.87 15.59
N VAL A 412 -3.55 16.50 14.59
CA VAL A 412 -3.83 16.82 13.20
C VAL A 412 -3.66 15.59 12.32
N VAL A 413 -4.38 15.55 11.20
CA VAL A 413 -4.20 14.53 10.17
C VAL A 413 -3.76 15.20 8.87
N ASN A 414 -2.67 14.69 8.29
CA ASN A 414 -2.23 15.02 6.93
C ASN A 414 -2.61 13.87 6.00
N ILE A 415 -3.23 14.18 4.87
CA ILE A 415 -3.68 13.21 3.89
C ILE A 415 -3.01 13.50 2.56
N SER A 416 -2.47 12.47 1.93
CA SER A 416 -1.74 12.58 0.68
C SER A 416 -1.94 11.35 -0.20
N ASN A 417 -1.50 11.45 -1.46
CA ASN A 417 -1.58 10.36 -2.43
C ASN A 417 -2.99 9.77 -2.58
N VAL A 418 -4.02 10.62 -2.50
CA VAL A 418 -5.41 10.23 -2.71
C VAL A 418 -5.60 9.85 -4.18
N ILE A 419 -5.93 8.59 -4.45
CA ILE A 419 -6.15 8.07 -5.79
C ILE A 419 -7.45 7.25 -5.79
N VAL A 420 -8.30 7.50 -6.79
CA VAL A 420 -9.50 6.69 -7.05
C VAL A 420 -9.40 6.08 -8.44
N ALA A 421 -9.38 4.76 -8.51
CA ALA A 421 -9.12 4.01 -9.73
C ALA A 421 -10.30 3.10 -10.11
N LEU A 422 -10.74 3.17 -11.37
CA LEU A 422 -11.75 2.29 -11.94
C LEU A 422 -11.10 1.17 -12.75
N TYR A 423 -11.39 -0.08 -12.36
CA TYR A 423 -10.87 -1.29 -13.01
C TYR A 423 -11.97 -2.00 -13.81
N ASN A 424 -12.20 -1.58 -15.06
CA ASN A 424 -13.11 -2.34 -15.93
C ASN A 424 -12.50 -3.69 -16.32
N LEU A 425 -13.30 -4.75 -16.20
CA LEU A 425 -13.01 -6.02 -16.86
C LEU A 425 -12.91 -5.78 -18.38
N PRO A 426 -11.95 -6.40 -19.10
CA PRO A 426 -11.92 -6.31 -20.55
C PRO A 426 -13.26 -6.79 -21.13
N PRO A 427 -13.77 -6.15 -22.20
CA PRO A 427 -15.06 -6.50 -22.77
C PRO A 427 -15.09 -8.00 -23.08
N SER A 428 -16.19 -8.67 -22.70
CA SER A 428 -16.36 -10.09 -23.00
C SER A 428 -16.13 -10.33 -24.48
N VAL A 429 -15.23 -11.26 -24.82
CA VAL A 429 -14.90 -11.61 -26.20
C VAL A 429 -16.23 -11.86 -26.95
N PRO A 430 -16.48 -11.20 -28.09
CA PRO A 430 -17.69 -11.43 -28.86
C PRO A 430 -17.82 -12.94 -29.13
N PRO A 431 -19.02 -13.53 -29.01
CA PRO A 431 -19.18 -14.94 -29.30
C PRO A 431 -18.64 -15.22 -30.70
N LEU A 432 -17.78 -16.24 -30.81
CA LEU A 432 -17.25 -16.68 -32.09
C LEU A 432 -18.43 -16.86 -33.06
N PRO A 433 -18.35 -16.30 -34.29
CA PRO A 433 -19.42 -16.47 -35.26
C PRO A 433 -19.67 -17.96 -35.46
N ASP A 434 -20.94 -18.35 -35.41
CA ASP A 434 -21.36 -19.75 -35.52
C ASP A 434 -20.90 -20.32 -36.87
N VAL A 435 -19.81 -21.09 -36.84
CA VAL A 435 -19.23 -21.69 -38.06
C VAL A 435 -20.08 -22.90 -38.40
N LYS A 436 -21.06 -22.71 -39.29
CA LYS A 436 -21.80 -23.84 -39.85
C LYS A 436 -20.80 -24.77 -40.55
N PRO A 437 -20.77 -26.08 -40.21
CA PRO A 437 -19.90 -27.02 -40.90
C PRO A 437 -20.21 -26.99 -42.40
N VAL A 438 -19.16 -26.83 -43.21
CA VAL A 438 -19.26 -26.93 -44.67
C VAL A 438 -19.69 -28.35 -44.98
N SER A 439 -20.90 -28.51 -45.52
CA SER A 439 -21.60 -29.78 -45.70
C SER A 439 -20.91 -30.82 -46.60
N ASN A 440 -19.72 -30.51 -47.13
CA ASN A 440 -19.06 -31.28 -48.20
C ASN A 440 -17.59 -31.64 -47.91
N VAL A 441 -17.10 -31.50 -46.68
CA VAL A 441 -15.75 -32.00 -46.33
C VAL A 441 -15.88 -33.32 -45.58
N ASN A 442 -15.88 -34.41 -46.35
CA ASN A 442 -15.73 -35.75 -45.80
C ASN A 442 -14.25 -35.94 -45.42
N MET A 443 -13.91 -35.76 -44.14
CA MET A 443 -12.60 -36.14 -43.62
C MET A 443 -12.54 -37.67 -43.45
N GLY A 444 -12.49 -38.35 -44.58
CA GLY A 444 -12.04 -39.73 -44.67
C GLY A 444 -10.52 -39.77 -44.78
N GLY A 445 -9.86 -40.20 -43.71
CA GLY A 445 -8.46 -40.62 -43.71
C GLY A 445 -7.48 -39.57 -43.20
N LEU A 446 -7.18 -39.64 -41.90
CA LEU A 446 -5.83 -39.74 -41.33
C LEU A 446 -5.93 -40.44 -39.98
#